data_AF-A0A9E3FEH7-F1
#
_entry.id   AF-A0A9E3FEH7-F1
#
_cell.length_a   1.000
_cell.length_b   1.000
_cell.length_c   1.000
_cell.angle_alpha   90.00
_cell.angle_beta   90.00
_cell.angle_gamma   90.00
#
_symmetry.space_group_name_H-M   'P 1'
#
loop_
_entity.id
_entity.type
_entity.pdbx_description
1 polymer ?
#
loop_
_entity_poly.entity_id
_entity_poly.type
_entity_poly.pdbx_seq_one_letter_code
_entity_poly.pdbx_strand_id
1 'polypeptide(L)'
;MRKLKILSAVALLCFAGLSYLPHADGARAVTRAPAEASIPLEMYLSQLGDTCGCYFTLEEASEVGGAANQLAAYMVAGRTPGASLEQTLEELSRTVPNFTYSISGDKPRIVHVVDARLKRLSGYAMERVVTSIDYKGDVGGLVARINQQGIPISSPTVVFTDELKLRDLYSKGHVKAESLKVREVLSSFVPLTGYRKVIWSSRTNLGGEDQTTYVRFHGPQRMPKH
;
A
#
# COMPACT_ATOMS: atom_id res chain seq x y z
N MET A 1 -24.48 -42.91 -4.97
CA MET A 1 -23.21 -42.92 -5.73
C MET A 1 -23.52 -42.98 -7.22
N ARG A 2 -23.38 -41.87 -7.96
CA ARG A 2 -23.52 -41.84 -9.43
C ARG A 2 -22.25 -41.26 -10.03
N LYS A 3 -21.54 -42.07 -10.82
CA LYS A 3 -20.33 -41.71 -11.56
C LYS A 3 -20.76 -41.05 -12.88
N LEU A 4 -20.35 -39.81 -13.12
CA LEU A 4 -20.53 -39.16 -14.42
C LEU A 4 -19.18 -39.13 -15.14
N LYS A 5 -19.08 -39.93 -16.21
CA LYS A 5 -17.98 -39.91 -17.17
C LYS A 5 -18.33 -38.86 -18.23
N ILE A 6 -17.45 -37.89 -18.48
CA ILE A 6 -17.58 -36.98 -19.63
C ILE A 6 -16.35 -37.21 -20.52
N LEU A 7 -16.66 -37.62 -21.75
CA LEU A 7 -15.76 -37.96 -22.85
C LEU A 7 -15.05 -36.71 -23.39
N SER A 8 -13.79 -36.90 -23.74
CA SER A 8 -12.99 -36.04 -24.62
C SER A 8 -13.56 -35.95 -26.03
N ALA A 9 -13.54 -34.77 -26.62
CA ALA A 9 -13.63 -34.58 -28.07
C ALA A 9 -12.51 -33.62 -28.51
N VAL A 10 -11.47 -34.20 -29.10
CA VAL A 10 -10.37 -33.50 -29.78
C VAL A 10 -10.84 -33.22 -31.20
N ALA A 11 -11.00 -31.95 -31.55
CA ALA A 11 -11.24 -31.53 -32.94
C ALA A 11 -9.93 -30.96 -33.50
N LEU A 12 -9.29 -31.77 -34.35
CA LEU A 12 -8.13 -31.40 -35.16
C LEU A 12 -8.66 -30.75 -36.46
N LEU A 13 -8.41 -29.47 -36.66
CA LEU A 13 -8.75 -28.76 -37.90
C LEU A 13 -7.46 -28.29 -38.57
N CYS A 14 -7.04 -29.07 -39.57
CA CYS A 14 -6.08 -28.68 -40.59
C CYS A 14 -6.75 -27.71 -41.55
N PHE A 15 -6.19 -26.51 -41.73
CA PHE A 15 -6.41 -25.73 -42.95
C PHE A 15 -5.07 -25.25 -43.50
N ALA A 16 -4.81 -25.73 -44.71
CA ALA A 16 -3.69 -25.38 -45.56
C ALA A 16 -3.96 -24.06 -46.29
N GLY A 17 -2.88 -23.32 -46.55
CA GLY A 17 -2.67 -22.58 -47.79
C GLY A 17 -3.47 -21.29 -47.98
N LEU A 18 -2.86 -20.16 -47.65
CA LEU A 18 -3.11 -18.93 -48.39
C LEU A 18 -1.80 -18.17 -48.66
N SER A 19 -1.64 -17.93 -49.96
CA SER A 19 -0.67 -17.18 -50.74
C SER A 19 -0.09 -15.93 -50.06
N TYR A 20 1.25 -15.86 -50.04
CA TYR A 20 2.00 -14.65 -49.73
C TYR A 20 1.95 -13.69 -50.95
N LEU A 21 1.27 -12.56 -50.80
CA LEU A 21 1.49 -11.38 -51.63
C LEU A 21 2.41 -10.43 -50.86
N PRO A 22 3.52 -9.93 -51.45
CA PRO A 22 4.31 -8.88 -50.83
C PRO A 22 3.52 -7.58 -50.90
N HIS A 23 2.90 -7.20 -49.78
CA HIS A 23 2.35 -5.86 -49.60
C HIS A 23 3.52 -4.89 -49.43
N ALA A 24 3.65 -3.95 -50.36
CA ALA A 24 4.59 -2.84 -50.23
C ALA A 24 4.05 -1.89 -49.15
N ASP A 25 4.37 -2.21 -47.89
CA ASP A 25 4.06 -1.35 -46.75
C ASP A 25 4.89 -0.07 -46.85
N GLY A 26 4.23 1.00 -47.24
CA GLY A 26 4.71 2.35 -46.99
C GLY A 26 4.88 2.52 -45.49
N ALA A 27 6.11 2.33 -45.01
CA ALA A 27 6.51 2.51 -43.63
C ALA A 27 6.33 3.98 -43.23
N ARG A 28 5.09 4.37 -42.91
CA ARG A 28 4.83 5.47 -42.00
C ARG A 28 5.51 5.07 -40.71
N ALA A 29 6.61 5.75 -40.38
CA ALA A 29 7.21 5.69 -39.06
C ALA A 29 6.10 5.99 -38.05
N VAL A 30 5.55 4.94 -37.46
CA VAL A 30 4.68 5.04 -36.30
C VAL A 30 5.60 5.55 -35.21
N THR A 31 5.58 6.85 -34.99
CA THR A 31 6.22 7.49 -33.84
C THR A 31 5.56 6.88 -32.61
N ARG A 32 6.15 5.80 -32.11
CA ARG A 32 5.67 5.08 -30.93
C ARG A 32 5.69 6.12 -29.82
N ALA A 33 4.51 6.48 -29.31
CA ALA A 33 4.43 7.37 -28.17
C ALA A 33 5.38 6.81 -27.09
N PRO A 34 6.22 7.66 -26.49
CA PRO A 34 7.18 7.20 -25.49
C PRO A 34 6.43 6.37 -24.45
N ALA A 35 6.90 5.14 -24.21
CA ALA A 35 6.29 4.24 -23.25
C ALA A 35 6.20 4.99 -21.91
N GLU A 36 4.99 5.11 -21.38
CA GLU A 36 4.78 5.83 -20.12
C GLU A 36 5.67 5.22 -19.04
N ALA A 37 6.48 6.07 -18.40
CA ALA A 37 7.36 5.61 -17.34
C ALA A 37 6.51 5.04 -16.21
N SER A 38 6.81 3.81 -15.80
CA SER A 38 6.15 3.18 -14.66
C SER A 38 6.94 3.50 -13.39
N ILE A 39 6.22 3.76 -12.30
CA ILE A 39 6.80 4.08 -10.99
C ILE A 39 6.20 3.17 -9.90
N PRO A 40 6.89 2.94 -8.77
CA PRO A 40 6.34 2.20 -7.64
C PRO A 40 5.08 2.88 -7.06
N LEU A 41 4.12 2.07 -6.61
CA LEU A 41 2.83 2.52 -6.08
C LEU A 41 3.00 3.53 -4.94
N GLU A 42 3.93 3.30 -4.01
CA GLU A 42 4.17 4.22 -2.90
C GLU A 42 4.56 5.63 -3.40
N MET A 43 5.41 5.71 -4.43
CA MET A 43 5.78 6.98 -5.05
C MET A 43 4.59 7.63 -5.75
N TYR A 44 3.78 6.83 -6.45
CA TYR A 44 2.55 7.30 -7.10
C TYR A 44 1.55 7.87 -6.07
N LEU A 45 1.30 7.16 -4.96
CA LEU A 45 0.42 7.62 -3.89
C LEU A 45 0.92 8.92 -3.27
N SER A 46 2.25 9.11 -3.13
CA SER A 46 2.79 10.39 -2.68
C SER A 46 2.47 11.52 -3.65
N GLN A 47 2.67 11.32 -4.96
CA GLN A 47 2.36 12.33 -5.98
C GLN A 47 0.85 12.65 -6.05
N LEU A 48 0.02 11.63 -5.91
CA LEU A 48 -1.44 11.77 -5.82
C LEU A 48 -1.84 12.59 -4.58
N GLY A 49 -1.19 12.36 -3.43
CA GLY A 49 -1.43 13.11 -2.20
C GLY A 49 -1.06 14.59 -2.29
N ASP A 50 0.03 14.90 -3.01
CA ASP A 50 0.41 16.27 -3.33
C ASP A 50 -0.63 16.93 -4.25
N THR A 51 -1.08 16.22 -5.28
CA THR A 51 -2.04 16.72 -6.27
C THR A 51 -3.43 16.95 -5.67
N CYS A 52 -3.91 16.02 -4.85
CA CYS A 52 -5.28 16.04 -4.31
C CYS A 52 -5.39 16.66 -2.91
N GLY A 53 -4.28 17.09 -2.30
CA GLY A 53 -4.29 17.68 -0.95
C GLY A 53 -4.71 16.68 0.15
N CYS A 54 -4.38 15.41 0.00
CA CYS A 54 -4.68 14.34 0.97
C CYS A 54 -3.40 13.64 1.45
N TYR A 55 -3.56 12.73 2.41
CA TYR A 55 -2.49 11.88 2.90
C TYR A 55 -2.89 10.41 2.75
N PHE A 56 -1.90 9.53 2.84
CA PHE A 56 -2.05 8.10 2.65
C PHE A 56 -1.41 7.34 3.81
N THR A 57 -1.96 6.19 4.12
CA THR A 57 -1.29 5.13 4.89
C THR A 57 -1.27 3.86 4.05
N LEU A 58 -0.26 3.02 4.23
CA LEU A 58 -0.11 1.81 3.43
C LEU A 58 0.04 0.58 4.32
N GLU A 59 -0.94 -0.32 4.28
CA GLU A 59 -0.96 -1.55 5.07
C GLU A 59 -0.75 -2.76 4.15
N GLU A 60 0.39 -3.42 4.32
CA GLU A 60 0.89 -4.42 3.39
C GLU A 60 0.91 -5.81 4.02
N ALA A 61 0.46 -6.81 3.26
CA ALA A 61 0.71 -8.20 3.58
C ALA A 61 2.01 -8.66 2.92
N SER A 62 2.81 -9.45 3.65
CA SER A 62 3.99 -10.13 3.13
C SER A 62 3.82 -11.63 3.30
N GLU A 63 4.29 -12.38 2.31
CA GLU A 63 4.50 -13.83 2.45
C GLU A 63 5.96 -14.07 2.84
N VAL A 64 6.22 -15.21 3.49
CA VAL A 64 7.58 -15.60 3.86
C VAL A 64 8.42 -15.75 2.59
N GLY A 65 9.52 -14.99 2.49
CA GLY A 65 10.41 -15.01 1.33
C GLY A 65 9.98 -14.14 0.13
N GLY A 66 8.85 -13.43 0.22
CA GLY A 66 8.28 -12.68 -0.91
C GLY A 66 8.32 -11.16 -0.75
N ALA A 67 9.47 -10.51 -0.97
CA ALA A 67 9.54 -9.05 -1.05
C ALA A 67 8.75 -8.48 -2.26
N ALA A 68 8.63 -9.27 -3.33
CA ALA A 68 7.92 -8.91 -4.56
C ALA A 68 6.38 -8.84 -4.41
N ASN A 69 5.82 -9.30 -3.29
CA ASN A 69 4.36 -9.41 -3.10
C ASN A 69 3.78 -8.25 -2.26
N GLN A 70 4.51 -7.15 -2.15
CA GLN A 70 4.16 -5.96 -1.35
C GLN A 70 3.46 -4.91 -2.22
N LEU A 71 2.43 -4.26 -1.68
CA LEU A 71 1.67 -3.25 -2.41
C LEU A 71 2.56 -2.10 -2.89
N ALA A 72 3.48 -1.62 -2.04
CA ALA A 72 4.38 -0.51 -2.35
C ALA A 72 5.22 -0.73 -3.61
N ALA A 73 5.56 -1.99 -3.90
CA ALA A 73 6.44 -2.39 -4.99
C ALA A 73 5.72 -2.54 -6.33
N TYR A 74 4.38 -2.51 -6.37
CA TYR A 74 3.66 -2.60 -7.64
C TYR A 74 3.96 -1.40 -8.52
N MET A 75 4.28 -1.69 -9.77
CA MET A 75 4.60 -0.68 -10.77
C MET A 75 3.29 -0.20 -11.43
N VAL A 76 3.03 1.10 -11.37
CA VAL A 76 1.84 1.76 -11.95
C VAL A 76 2.25 2.80 -12.98
N ALA A 77 1.33 3.21 -13.86
CA ALA A 77 1.62 4.28 -14.82
C ALA A 77 1.90 5.58 -14.07
N GLY A 78 3.04 6.23 -14.33
CA GLY A 78 3.48 7.40 -13.58
C GLY A 78 2.68 8.68 -13.83
N ARG A 79 1.68 8.64 -14.72
CA ARG A 79 0.81 9.78 -14.98
C ARG A 79 -0.33 9.79 -13.97
N THR A 80 -0.42 10.84 -13.16
CA THR A 80 -1.64 11.12 -12.41
C THR A 80 -2.71 11.57 -13.42
N PRO A 81 -3.81 10.83 -13.58
CA PRO A 81 -4.88 11.25 -14.46
C PRO A 81 -5.43 12.60 -13.97
N GLY A 82 -5.94 13.44 -14.88
CA GLY A 82 -6.76 14.62 -14.50
C GLY A 82 -8.12 14.24 -13.90
N ALA A 83 -8.25 13.03 -13.36
CA ALA A 83 -9.45 12.45 -12.78
C ALA A 83 -9.59 12.83 -11.30
N SER A 84 -10.76 12.58 -10.71
CA SER A 84 -10.94 12.76 -9.27
C SER A 84 -10.09 11.76 -8.47
N LEU A 85 -9.87 12.05 -7.18
CA LEU A 85 -9.18 11.12 -6.27
C LEU A 85 -9.88 9.76 -6.27
N GLU A 86 -11.20 9.75 -6.15
CA GLU A 86 -12.04 8.55 -6.07
C GLU A 86 -11.98 7.74 -7.37
N GLN A 87 -12.00 8.40 -8.54
CA GLN A 87 -11.83 7.73 -9.83
C GLN A 87 -10.45 7.08 -9.95
N THR A 88 -9.41 7.77 -9.49
CA THR A 88 -8.03 7.26 -9.49
C THR A 88 -7.89 6.06 -8.55
N LEU A 89 -8.45 6.12 -7.34
CA LEU A 89 -8.43 5.01 -6.38
C LEU A 89 -9.22 3.79 -6.88
N GLU A 90 -10.32 4.01 -7.62
CA GLU A 90 -11.09 2.94 -8.26
C GLU A 90 -10.40 2.35 -9.49
N GLU A 91 -9.52 3.09 -10.15
CA GLU A 91 -8.63 2.53 -11.17
C GLU A 91 -7.53 1.67 -10.53
N LEU A 92 -6.93 2.15 -9.44
CA LEU A 92 -5.95 1.38 -8.68
C LEU A 92 -6.54 0.08 -8.11
N SER A 93 -7.77 0.09 -7.59
CA SER A 93 -8.45 -1.11 -7.09
C SER A 93 -8.66 -2.19 -8.17
N ARG A 94 -8.79 -1.77 -9.43
CA ARG A 94 -8.96 -2.67 -10.59
C ARG A 94 -7.64 -3.19 -11.15
N THR A 95 -6.57 -2.41 -11.02
CA THR A 95 -5.28 -2.68 -11.70
C THR A 95 -4.21 -3.23 -10.77
N VAL A 96 -4.26 -2.90 -9.48
CA VAL A 96 -3.31 -3.35 -8.47
C VAL A 96 -3.93 -4.50 -7.65
N PRO A 97 -3.38 -5.73 -7.71
CA PRO A 97 -3.87 -6.86 -6.94
C PRO A 97 -3.95 -6.57 -5.45
N ASN A 98 -5.07 -6.96 -4.83
CA ASN A 98 -5.37 -6.78 -3.41
C ASN A 98 -5.46 -5.31 -2.94
N PHE A 99 -5.44 -4.33 -3.85
CA PHE A 99 -5.61 -2.93 -3.47
C PHE A 99 -7.04 -2.68 -2.99
N THR A 100 -7.18 -2.30 -1.72
CA THR A 100 -8.44 -1.75 -1.19
C THR A 100 -8.15 -0.46 -0.47
N TYR A 101 -9.14 0.41 -0.34
CA TYR A 101 -8.97 1.68 0.35
C TYR A 101 -10.19 2.06 1.17
N SER A 102 -9.98 2.92 2.16
CA SER A 102 -11.02 3.69 2.85
C SER A 102 -10.55 5.12 3.07
N ILE A 103 -11.47 6.05 3.21
CA ILE A 103 -11.18 7.47 3.44
C ILE A 103 -11.67 7.82 4.84
N SER A 104 -10.80 8.46 5.62
CA SER A 104 -11.11 8.97 6.96
C SER A 104 -10.85 10.47 7.05
N GLY A 105 -11.66 11.14 7.88
CA GLY A 105 -11.60 12.58 8.12
C GLY A 105 -12.12 13.45 6.97
N ASP A 106 -12.52 14.68 7.31
CA ASP A 106 -13.06 15.62 6.33
C ASP A 106 -11.95 16.46 5.69
N LYS A 107 -11.04 17.04 6.50
CA LYS A 107 -9.89 17.87 6.04
C LYS A 107 -8.75 17.94 7.09
N PRO A 108 -7.50 17.58 6.74
CA PRO A 108 -7.10 16.89 5.51
C PRO A 108 -7.59 15.43 5.52
N ARG A 109 -7.95 14.92 4.34
CA ARG A 109 -8.40 13.53 4.17
C ARG A 109 -7.21 12.58 4.30
N ILE A 110 -7.39 11.48 5.02
CA ILE A 110 -6.43 10.37 5.07
C ILE A 110 -7.04 9.18 4.34
N VAL A 111 -6.35 8.69 3.31
CA VAL A 111 -6.73 7.51 2.55
C VAL A 111 -5.93 6.32 3.08
N HIS A 112 -6.61 5.37 3.69
CA HIS A 112 -6.00 4.14 4.17
C HIS A 112 -6.00 3.12 3.05
N VAL A 113 -4.83 2.85 2.48
CA VAL A 113 -4.64 1.78 1.49
C VAL A 113 -4.31 0.50 2.25
N VAL A 114 -5.11 -0.54 2.03
CA VAL A 114 -5.04 -1.80 2.78
C VAL A 114 -5.01 -2.97 1.81
N ASP A 115 -4.02 -3.84 1.97
CA ASP A 115 -3.98 -5.13 1.28
C ASP A 115 -5.18 -6.00 1.70
N ALA A 116 -6.00 -6.38 0.72
CA ALA A 116 -7.22 -7.16 0.91
C ALA A 116 -6.98 -8.48 1.65
N ARG A 117 -5.77 -9.05 1.59
CA ARG A 117 -5.41 -10.28 2.31
C ARG A 117 -5.44 -10.10 3.82
N LEU A 118 -5.12 -8.90 4.31
CA LEU A 118 -5.11 -8.58 5.74
C LEU A 118 -6.50 -8.65 6.37
N LYS A 119 -7.56 -8.39 5.59
CA LYS A 119 -8.96 -8.49 6.07
C LYS A 119 -9.36 -9.92 6.44
N ARG A 120 -8.61 -10.92 5.99
CA ARG A 120 -8.84 -12.34 6.30
C ARG A 120 -8.14 -12.78 7.58
N LEU A 121 -7.24 -11.95 8.12
CA LEU A 121 -6.52 -12.27 9.35
C LEU A 121 -7.38 -11.99 10.57
N SER A 122 -7.76 -13.04 11.28
CA SER A 122 -8.42 -12.91 12.57
C SER A 122 -7.49 -12.19 13.53
N GLY A 123 -7.95 -11.05 14.05
CA GLY A 123 -7.18 -10.29 15.03
C GLY A 123 -6.07 -9.41 14.46
N TYR A 124 -6.12 -9.09 13.17
CA TYR A 124 -5.22 -8.14 12.52
C TYR A 124 -5.03 -6.85 13.34
N ALA A 125 -3.77 -6.48 13.60
CA ALA A 125 -3.43 -5.43 14.56
C ALA A 125 -4.07 -4.07 14.27
N MET A 126 -4.17 -3.65 13.01
CA MET A 126 -4.72 -2.31 12.66
C MET A 126 -6.23 -2.19 12.91
N GLU A 127 -6.94 -3.32 12.98
CA GLU A 127 -8.37 -3.39 13.29
C GLU A 127 -8.66 -3.60 14.79
N ARG A 128 -7.62 -3.84 15.61
CA ARG A 128 -7.78 -3.91 17.06
C ARG A 128 -8.09 -2.53 17.64
N VAL A 129 -8.82 -2.53 18.75
CA VAL A 129 -9.20 -1.32 19.48
C VAL A 129 -8.21 -1.09 20.62
N VAL A 130 -7.69 0.14 20.69
CA VAL A 130 -6.95 0.68 21.81
C VAL A 130 -7.96 1.21 22.82
N THR A 131 -8.10 0.55 23.97
CA THR A 131 -9.14 0.88 24.96
C THR A 131 -8.97 2.28 25.51
N SER A 132 -7.76 2.64 25.90
CA SER A 132 -7.40 3.97 26.37
C SER A 132 -5.91 4.22 26.14
N ILE A 133 -5.56 5.41 25.69
CA ILE A 133 -4.18 5.85 25.57
C ILE A 133 -4.09 7.35 25.83
N ASP A 134 -3.15 7.73 26.69
CA ASP A 134 -2.66 9.10 26.84
C ASP A 134 -1.14 9.00 26.75
N TYR A 135 -0.60 9.35 25.58
CA TYR A 135 0.82 9.14 25.29
C TYR A 135 1.42 10.38 24.62
N LYS A 136 2.45 10.92 25.26
CA LYS A 136 3.28 12.01 24.76
C LYS A 136 4.72 11.53 24.65
N GLY A 137 5.27 11.53 23.45
CA GLY A 137 6.61 10.98 23.19
C GLY A 137 6.89 10.89 21.70
N ASP A 138 7.75 9.97 21.30
CA ASP A 138 8.09 9.72 19.89
C ASP A 138 7.24 8.60 19.26
N VAL A 139 7.31 8.49 17.93
CA VAL A 139 6.57 7.48 17.15
C VAL A 139 6.90 6.04 17.55
N GLY A 140 8.15 5.74 17.94
CA GLY A 140 8.54 4.40 18.35
C GLY A 140 7.95 4.02 19.70
N GLY A 141 7.98 4.95 20.64
CA GLY A 141 7.37 4.78 21.96
C GLY A 141 5.84 4.70 21.90
N LEU A 142 5.18 5.36 20.94
CA LEU A 142 3.75 5.14 20.69
C LEU A 142 3.47 3.68 20.31
N VAL A 143 4.20 3.15 19.34
CA VAL A 143 4.03 1.76 18.88
C VAL A 143 4.25 0.78 20.04
N ALA A 144 5.29 0.99 20.85
CA ALA A 144 5.53 0.21 22.05
C ALA A 144 4.38 0.31 23.07
N ARG A 145 3.79 1.50 23.24
CA ARG A 145 2.67 1.72 24.17
C ARG A 145 1.39 1.01 23.72
N ILE A 146 1.14 0.91 22.41
CA ILE A 146 0.04 0.12 21.85
C ILE A 146 0.30 -1.39 22.08
N ASN A 147 1.53 -1.85 21.83
CA ASN A 147 1.91 -3.25 22.04
C ASN A 147 1.74 -3.71 23.50
N GLN A 148 2.02 -2.84 24.47
CA GLN A 148 1.79 -3.11 25.90
C GLN A 148 0.33 -3.43 26.26
N GLN A 149 -0.63 -3.13 25.37
CA GLN A 149 -2.04 -3.52 25.53
C GLN A 149 -2.36 -4.91 24.95
N GLY A 150 -1.34 -5.70 24.58
CA GLY A 150 -1.50 -7.05 24.02
C GLY A 150 -1.84 -7.08 22.53
N ILE A 151 -1.68 -5.96 21.82
CA ILE A 151 -1.89 -5.87 20.38
C ILE A 151 -0.58 -6.23 19.67
N PRO A 152 -0.53 -7.20 18.74
CA PRO A 152 0.71 -7.66 18.11
C PRO A 152 1.23 -6.67 17.07
N ILE A 153 1.83 -5.58 17.55
CA ILE A 153 2.40 -4.50 16.75
C ILE A 153 3.82 -4.20 17.22
N SER A 154 4.71 -3.90 16.29
CA SER A 154 6.09 -3.54 16.63
C SER A 154 6.67 -2.51 15.67
N SER A 155 7.78 -1.92 16.06
CA SER A 155 8.63 -1.14 15.17
C SER A 155 9.67 -2.07 14.53
N PRO A 156 10.02 -1.91 13.24
CA PRO A 156 11.10 -2.69 12.63
C PRO A 156 12.41 -2.59 13.42
N THR A 157 13.02 -3.72 13.74
CA THR A 157 14.29 -3.81 14.49
C THR A 157 15.50 -3.85 13.55
N VAL A 158 15.36 -4.49 12.39
CA VAL A 158 16.38 -4.53 11.34
C VAL A 158 15.99 -3.54 10.25
N VAL A 159 16.89 -2.62 9.92
CA VAL A 159 16.68 -1.65 8.86
C VAL A 159 17.86 -1.76 7.89
N PHE A 160 17.57 -1.98 6.61
CA PHE A 160 18.60 -1.92 5.58
C PHE A 160 19.07 -0.46 5.41
N THR A 161 20.31 -0.25 4.98
CA THR A 161 20.95 1.08 4.92
C THR A 161 20.15 2.10 4.09
N ASP A 162 19.44 1.67 3.06
CA ASP A 162 18.62 2.54 2.21
C ASP A 162 17.25 2.88 2.84
N GLU A 163 16.72 1.99 3.69
CA GLU A 163 15.47 2.21 4.41
C GLU A 163 15.64 3.20 5.57
N LEU A 164 16.87 3.34 6.12
CA LEU A 164 17.16 4.27 7.21
C LEU A 164 16.90 5.74 6.81
N LYS A 165 17.09 6.10 5.54
CA LYS A 165 16.91 7.48 5.06
C LYS A 165 15.45 7.94 5.03
N LEU A 166 14.51 7.00 5.09
CA LEU A 166 13.08 7.26 4.95
C LEU A 166 12.30 6.98 6.23
N ARG A 167 12.98 6.65 7.34
CA ARG A 167 12.33 6.32 8.60
C ARG A 167 12.34 7.50 9.55
N ASP A 168 11.15 7.84 10.04
CA ASP A 168 10.99 8.70 11.19
C ASP A 168 11.16 7.92 12.48
N LEU A 169 12.13 8.34 13.27
CA LEU A 169 12.40 7.81 14.61
C LEU A 169 12.18 8.87 15.69
N TYR A 170 11.91 10.12 15.30
CA TYR A 170 12.13 11.27 16.17
C TYR A 170 10.93 12.21 16.27
N SER A 171 9.97 12.15 15.35
CA SER A 171 8.78 12.99 15.46
C SER A 171 8.07 12.70 16.78
N LYS A 172 7.82 13.79 17.50
CA LYS A 172 7.13 13.75 18.78
C LYS A 172 5.70 14.22 18.60
N GLY A 173 4.80 13.57 19.31
CA GLY A 173 3.38 13.86 19.29
C GLY A 173 2.75 13.70 20.67
N HIS A 174 1.47 13.99 20.73
CA HIS A 174 0.61 13.66 21.85
C HIS A 174 -0.68 13.10 21.28
N VAL A 175 -1.04 11.89 21.70
CA VAL A 175 -2.36 11.31 21.43
C VAL A 175 -3.05 11.02 22.75
N LYS A 176 -4.30 11.46 22.84
CA LYS A 176 -5.22 11.08 23.90
C LYS A 176 -6.49 10.54 23.24
N ALA A 177 -6.75 9.25 23.42
CA ALA A 177 -7.83 8.55 22.74
C ALA A 177 -8.43 7.44 23.60
N GLU A 178 -9.70 7.18 23.40
CA GLU A 178 -10.45 6.10 24.03
C GLU A 178 -11.19 5.31 22.95
N SER A 179 -11.11 3.98 23.01
CA SER A 179 -11.80 3.05 22.11
C SER A 179 -11.61 3.34 20.60
N LEU A 180 -10.40 3.74 20.20
CA LEU A 180 -10.06 3.95 18.79
C LEU A 180 -9.35 2.75 18.19
N LYS A 181 -9.49 2.56 16.87
CA LYS A 181 -8.68 1.56 16.16
C LYS A 181 -7.22 1.97 16.17
N VAL A 182 -6.31 0.99 16.18
CA VAL A 182 -4.86 1.24 16.11
C VAL A 182 -4.49 2.14 14.94
N ARG A 183 -5.08 1.91 13.76
CA ARG A 183 -4.90 2.77 12.56
C ARG A 183 -5.17 4.26 12.85
N GLU A 184 -6.24 4.55 13.57
CA GLU A 184 -6.67 5.92 13.89
C GLU A 184 -5.73 6.56 14.92
N VAL A 185 -5.29 5.79 15.92
CA VAL A 185 -4.30 6.22 16.90
C VAL A 185 -2.98 6.57 16.22
N LEU A 186 -2.47 5.72 15.32
CA LEU A 186 -1.23 5.98 14.59
C LEU A 186 -1.34 7.21 13.68
N SER A 187 -2.46 7.35 12.97
CA SER A 187 -2.66 8.42 12.00
C SER A 187 -2.92 9.79 12.64
N SER A 188 -3.46 9.83 13.85
CA SER A 188 -3.70 11.07 14.60
C SER A 188 -2.49 11.55 15.40
N PHE A 189 -1.45 10.72 15.55
CA PHE A 189 -0.32 11.05 16.43
C PHE A 189 0.66 12.05 15.85
N VAL A 190 0.88 12.03 14.53
CA VAL A 190 1.85 12.91 13.86
C VAL A 190 1.17 14.13 13.25
N PRO A 191 1.81 15.31 13.29
CA PRO A 191 1.29 16.47 12.58
C PRO A 191 1.33 16.20 11.08
N LEU A 192 0.21 16.37 10.39
CA LEU A 192 0.12 16.15 8.95
C LEU A 192 0.85 17.24 8.15
N THR A 193 0.79 18.49 8.63
CA THR A 193 1.47 19.62 7.99
C THR A 193 2.98 19.43 8.01
N GLY A 194 3.61 19.46 6.83
CA GLY A 194 5.04 19.27 6.66
C GLY A 194 5.49 17.80 6.71
N TYR A 195 4.55 16.86 6.85
CA TYR A 195 4.80 15.43 6.77
C TYR A 195 4.78 14.93 5.33
N ARG A 196 5.41 13.78 5.09
CA ARG A 196 5.28 13.08 3.80
C ARG A 196 3.84 12.66 3.55
N LYS A 197 3.48 12.57 2.27
CA LYS A 197 2.12 12.22 1.84
C LYS A 197 1.73 10.79 2.14
N VAL A 198 2.68 9.86 2.11
CA VAL A 198 2.53 8.57 2.79
C VAL A 198 3.05 8.75 4.21
N ILE A 199 2.16 8.74 5.19
CA ILE A 199 2.47 9.08 6.60
C ILE A 199 3.22 7.93 7.25
N TRP A 200 2.66 6.73 7.16
CA TRP A 200 3.24 5.52 7.68
C TRP A 200 2.88 4.35 6.77
N SER A 201 3.72 3.32 6.79
CA SER A 201 3.45 2.04 6.18
C SER A 201 3.55 0.94 7.23
N SER A 202 2.81 -0.14 7.07
CA SER A 202 2.90 -1.30 7.93
C SER A 202 3.04 -2.58 7.13
N ARG A 203 3.75 -3.56 7.68
CA ARG A 203 3.91 -4.88 7.08
C ARG A 203 3.49 -5.96 8.07
N THR A 204 2.62 -6.87 7.63
CA THR A 204 2.22 -8.05 8.40
C THR A 204 2.57 -9.30 7.63
N ASN A 205 3.27 -10.23 8.28
CA ASN A 205 3.65 -11.49 7.65
C ASN A 205 2.49 -12.49 7.75
N LEU A 206 1.99 -13.00 6.63
CA LEU A 206 0.79 -13.85 6.58
C LEU A 206 1.05 -15.29 7.07
N GLY A 207 2.31 -15.76 6.98
CA GLY A 207 2.67 -17.16 7.21
C GLY A 207 3.49 -17.44 8.47
N GLY A 208 3.71 -16.44 9.32
CA GLY A 208 4.43 -16.62 10.58
C GLY A 208 3.51 -17.11 11.71
N GLU A 209 4.08 -17.80 12.69
CA GLU A 209 3.40 -18.09 13.97
C GLU A 209 3.00 -16.77 14.66
N ASP A 210 3.88 -15.77 14.57
CA ASP A 210 3.64 -14.42 15.05
C ASP A 210 3.16 -13.52 13.90
N GLN A 211 1.86 -13.28 13.82
CA GLN A 211 1.24 -12.30 12.90
C GLN A 211 1.45 -10.85 13.37
N THR A 212 2.67 -10.53 13.76
CA THR A 212 3.05 -9.18 14.21
C THR A 212 3.03 -8.21 13.04
N THR A 213 2.39 -7.06 13.25
CA THR A 213 2.41 -5.94 12.30
C THR A 213 3.54 -4.99 12.63
N TYR A 214 4.47 -4.81 11.70
CA TYR A 214 5.57 -3.86 11.84
C TYR A 214 5.19 -2.52 11.24
N VAL A 215 5.26 -1.44 12.00
CA VAL A 215 4.89 -0.09 11.57
C VAL A 215 6.12 0.80 11.40
N ARG A 216 6.15 1.53 10.28
CA ARG A 216 7.20 2.49 9.93
C ARG A 216 6.55 3.84 9.62
N PHE A 217 6.97 4.87 10.35
CA PHE A 217 6.65 6.26 10.02
C PHE A 217 7.66 6.83 9.03
N HIS A 218 7.19 7.65 8.09
CA HIS A 218 7.99 8.18 6.98
C HIS A 218 8.63 9.55 7.25
N GLY A 219 8.06 10.31 8.18
CA GLY A 219 8.67 11.52 8.70
C GLY A 219 8.33 12.80 7.95
N PRO A 220 8.89 13.92 8.44
CA PRO A 220 8.73 15.20 7.79
C PRO A 220 9.35 15.21 6.40
N GLN A 221 8.77 15.97 5.47
CA GLN A 221 9.27 16.14 4.11
C GLN A 221 10.68 16.77 4.09
N ARG A 222 10.97 17.62 5.09
CA ARG A 222 12.29 18.19 5.33
C ARG A 222 12.72 17.82 6.74
N MET A 223 13.88 17.17 6.86
CA MET A 223 14.46 16.92 8.17
C MET A 223 14.79 18.27 8.84
N PRO A 224 14.52 18.43 10.15
CA PRO A 224 15.01 19.57 10.90
C PRO A 224 16.52 19.69 10.72
N LYS A 225 17.01 20.90 10.39
CA LYS A 225 18.44 21.17 10.47
C LYS A 225 18.80 21.20 11.95
N HIS A 226 19.62 20.25 12.39
CA HIS A 226 20.22 20.24 13.72
C HIS A 226 21.46 21.14 13.75
#